data_AF-A0A9W2XE42-F1
#
_entry.id   AF-A0A9W2XE42-F1
#
_cell.length_a   1.000
_cell.length_b   1.000
_cell.length_c   1.000
_cell.angle_alpha   90.00
_cell.angle_beta   90.00
_cell.angle_gamma   90.00
#
_symmetry.space_group_name_H-M   'P 1'
#
loop_
_entity.id
_entity.type
_entity.pdbx_description
1 polymer ?
#
loop_
_entity_poly.entity_id
_entity_poly.type
_entity_poly.pdbx_seq_one_letter_code
_entity_poly.pdbx_strand_id
1 'polypeptide(L)'
;MVTVRIIDHEEYDKQANFYVELQEPSWNRRWTGKDVYRKVQGRDHAAAFATVIREDTSEALTQKEAEERRVAEMGRPVLGEHVKLEVIIEESYEFKSTVDKLIKKTNLALLIGTNSWREQFVEAVTVGSGDDDDSDECGEEKPPSCFDYVMHFLTVFWKLLFAFVPPTDYWSGWACFVVSICVIGLLTAVIGDLASHFGCTVGLKDSVTAVVFVALGTSVPDTFASKVAAIQDQYADASIGNVTGSNAVNVFLGIGVAWSIAAIYHYSKGQEFQVDPGTLAFSVTLFTIFAFVCIAVLIYRRRPEIGGELGGPRVPKILTTSLFFSLWLMYIVFSSLEANCHIKGF
;
A
#
# COMPACT_ATOMS: atom_id res chain seq x y z
N MET A 1 39.74 5.30 -13.24
CA MET A 1 38.49 5.32 -12.46
C MET A 1 38.84 4.79 -11.08
N VAL A 2 38.76 5.60 -10.03
CA VAL A 2 39.03 5.16 -8.65
C VAL A 2 37.72 4.61 -8.10
N THR A 3 37.69 3.33 -7.74
CA THR A 3 36.50 2.66 -7.22
C THR A 3 36.55 2.68 -5.71
N VAL A 4 35.68 3.46 -5.07
CA VAL A 4 35.55 3.51 -3.61
C VAL A 4 34.50 2.48 -3.20
N ARG A 5 34.86 1.56 -2.30
CA ARG A 5 33.96 0.51 -1.78
C ARG A 5 33.38 1.00 -0.46
N ILE A 6 32.06 1.22 -0.43
CA ILE A 6 31.35 1.53 0.80
C ILE A 6 31.09 0.20 1.52
N ILE A 7 31.56 0.09 2.77
CA ILE A 7 31.31 -1.06 3.65
C ILE A 7 30.29 -0.58 4.67
N ASP A 8 29.11 -1.20 4.65
CA ASP A 8 28.05 -0.93 5.61
C ASP A 8 28.46 -1.54 6.96
N HIS A 9 28.58 -0.70 7.98
CA HIS A 9 28.80 -1.11 9.36
C HIS A 9 27.49 -0.86 10.11
N GLU A 10 26.98 -1.85 10.86
CA GLU A 10 25.68 -1.79 11.56
C GLU A 10 25.54 -0.64 12.58
N GLU A 11 26.60 0.14 12.83
CA GLU A 11 26.57 1.34 13.67
C GLU A 11 26.24 2.59 12.84
N TYR A 12 25.07 3.14 13.13
CA TYR A 12 24.51 4.31 12.45
C TYR A 12 25.17 5.60 12.98
N ASP A 13 26.18 6.12 12.29
CA ASP A 13 26.81 7.39 12.66
C ASP A 13 26.07 8.57 12.01
N LYS A 14 25.61 9.53 12.83
CA LYS A 14 24.59 10.53 12.44
C LYS A 14 25.08 11.56 11.42
N GLN A 15 26.38 11.83 11.34
CA GLN A 15 27.01 12.69 10.34
C GLN A 15 28.47 12.26 10.16
N ALA A 16 28.86 11.91 8.94
CA ALA A 16 30.24 11.56 8.63
C ALA A 16 30.73 12.33 7.40
N ASN A 17 31.87 13.00 7.56
CA ASN A 17 32.55 13.72 6.48
C ASN A 17 33.80 12.93 6.09
N PHE A 18 33.88 12.57 4.81
CA PHE A 18 35.05 11.87 4.27
C PHE A 18 35.82 12.80 3.33
N TYR A 19 37.14 12.81 3.47
CA TYR A 19 38.04 13.56 2.60
C TYR A 19 38.87 12.60 1.77
N VAL A 20 38.83 12.78 0.45
CA VAL A 20 39.76 12.13 -0.48
C VAL A 20 40.70 13.21 -1.00
N GLU A 21 41.97 13.12 -0.60
CA GLU A 21 43.02 14.08 -0.97
C GLU A 21 44.07 13.41 -1.85
N LEU A 22 44.32 14.01 -3.03
CA LEU A 22 45.37 13.59 -3.94
C LEU A 22 46.70 14.15 -3.46
N GLN A 23 47.61 13.27 -3.07
CA GLN A 23 48.96 13.66 -2.65
C GLN A 23 49.87 14.01 -3.83
N GLU A 24 50.95 14.73 -3.55
CA GLU A 24 51.97 15.06 -4.55
C GLU A 24 52.52 13.79 -5.24
N PRO A 25 52.69 13.82 -6.57
CA PRO A 25 53.16 12.66 -7.32
C PRO A 25 54.58 12.29 -6.89
N SER A 26 54.72 11.13 -6.25
CA SER A 26 56.02 10.58 -5.86
C SER A 26 56.48 9.51 -6.84
N TRP A 27 57.78 9.50 -7.14
CA TRP A 27 58.35 8.53 -8.06
C TRP A 27 58.59 7.18 -7.36
N ASN A 28 57.79 6.16 -7.71
CA ASN A 28 57.87 4.85 -7.11
C ASN A 28 58.60 3.84 -8.02
N ARG A 29 59.83 3.46 -7.66
CA ARG A 29 60.68 2.48 -8.40
C ARG A 29 60.13 1.04 -8.43
N ARG A 30 59.13 0.69 -7.63
CA ARG A 30 58.78 -0.73 -7.40
C ARG A 30 57.88 -1.37 -8.47
N TRP A 31 57.34 -0.62 -9.43
CA TRP A 31 56.22 -1.11 -10.26
C TRP A 31 56.51 -1.31 -11.75
N THR A 32 57.70 -0.99 -12.25
CA THR A 32 58.04 -1.22 -13.66
C THR A 32 59.33 -2.02 -13.79
N GLY A 33 59.18 -3.31 -14.11
CA GLY A 33 60.26 -4.08 -14.71
C GLY A 33 60.68 -3.46 -16.04
N LYS A 34 62.00 -3.34 -16.22
CA LYS A 34 62.74 -2.78 -17.37
C LYS A 34 62.84 -1.24 -17.41
N ASP A 35 63.99 -0.79 -16.95
CA ASP A 35 64.56 0.54 -17.23
C ASP A 35 64.65 0.78 -18.74
N VAL A 36 63.83 1.70 -19.25
CA VAL A 36 64.07 2.37 -20.53
C VAL A 36 64.63 3.73 -20.20
N TYR A 37 65.72 4.09 -20.90
CA TYR A 37 66.59 5.26 -20.72
C TYR A 37 67.83 5.04 -19.85
N ARG A 38 68.77 4.30 -20.45
CA ARG A 38 70.20 4.34 -20.17
C ARG A 38 70.85 5.44 -21.04
N LYS A 39 71.75 6.20 -20.40
CA LYS A 39 72.79 7.14 -20.91
C LYS A 39 72.39 8.60 -21.15
N VAL A 40 72.74 9.46 -20.19
CA VAL A 40 73.86 10.42 -20.34
C VAL A 40 74.68 10.38 -19.03
N GLN A 41 76.01 10.43 -19.18
CA GLN A 41 77.12 10.38 -18.21
C GLN A 41 76.77 10.71 -16.74
N GLY A 42 77.21 9.96 -15.72
CA GLY A 42 78.56 9.42 -15.55
C GLY A 42 79.35 10.31 -14.57
N ARG A 43 78.96 10.34 -13.30
CA ARG A 43 79.86 10.53 -12.16
C ARG A 43 79.23 9.89 -10.93
N ASP A 44 79.83 8.78 -10.53
CA ASP A 44 79.51 8.02 -9.35
C ASP A 44 79.63 8.88 -8.10
N HIS A 45 78.61 8.87 -7.25
CA HIS A 45 78.73 8.57 -5.82
C HIS A 45 77.33 8.28 -5.27
N ALA A 46 77.07 6.99 -5.04
CA ALA A 46 76.00 6.55 -4.16
C ALA A 46 76.41 6.84 -2.72
N ALA A 47 75.62 7.63 -1.99
CA ALA A 47 75.66 7.67 -0.54
C ALA A 47 74.22 7.71 -0.01
N ALA A 48 73.89 6.68 0.77
CA ALA A 48 72.69 6.58 1.56
C ALA A 48 72.70 7.62 2.71
N PHE A 49 71.50 8.01 3.14
CA PHE A 49 71.13 8.48 4.49
C PHE A 49 72.22 9.20 5.32
N ALA A 50 72.13 10.53 5.42
CA ALA A 50 72.53 11.24 6.63
C ALA A 50 71.86 12.63 6.69
N THR A 51 71.03 12.79 7.72
CA THR A 51 71.01 13.92 8.66
C THR A 51 71.43 15.30 8.12
N VAL A 52 70.46 16.20 8.15
CA VAL A 52 70.57 17.66 8.05
C VAL A 52 71.79 18.19 8.82
N ILE A 53 72.79 18.68 8.09
CA ILE A 53 73.70 19.74 8.54
C ILE A 53 73.73 20.78 7.42
N ARG A 54 73.40 22.03 7.79
CA ARG A 54 73.48 23.22 6.94
C ARG A 54 74.95 23.46 6.57
N GLU A 55 75.25 23.41 5.29
CA GLU A 55 76.34 24.19 4.70
C GLU A 55 75.78 24.95 3.50
N ASP A 56 75.68 26.27 3.69
CA ASP A 56 75.43 27.25 2.63
C ASP A 56 76.66 27.29 1.71
N THR A 57 76.65 26.51 0.64
CA THR A 57 77.52 26.75 -0.53
C THR A 57 76.64 27.12 -1.71
N SER A 58 76.40 28.42 -1.84
CA SER A 58 75.78 29.04 -3.01
C SER A 58 76.82 29.11 -4.14
N GLU A 59 77.05 27.97 -4.82
CA GLU A 59 77.78 27.98 -6.08
C GLU A 59 76.89 28.64 -7.15
N ALA A 60 77.39 29.73 -7.76
CA ALA A 60 76.71 30.45 -8.81
C ALA A 60 76.59 29.56 -10.06
N LEU A 61 75.43 28.94 -10.25
CA LEU A 61 75.08 28.17 -11.43
C LEU A 61 75.31 29.01 -12.69
N THR A 62 75.98 28.43 -13.69
CA THR A 62 76.10 29.10 -14.99
C THR A 62 74.71 29.28 -15.61
N GLN A 63 74.49 30.37 -16.37
CA GLN A 63 73.16 30.70 -16.94
C GLN A 63 72.54 29.52 -17.71
N LYS A 64 73.38 28.71 -18.35
CA LYS A 64 72.97 27.50 -19.08
C LYS A 64 72.47 26.39 -18.14
N GLU A 65 73.14 26.12 -17.03
CA GLU A 65 72.69 25.12 -16.05
C GLU A 65 71.42 25.57 -15.32
N ALA A 66 71.29 26.87 -15.06
CA ALA A 66 70.07 27.45 -14.50
C ALA A 66 68.88 27.33 -15.47
N GLU A 67 69.11 27.49 -16.77
CA GLU A 67 68.09 27.32 -17.81
C GLU A 67 67.71 25.83 -18.01
N GLU A 68 68.69 24.93 -18.03
CA GLU A 68 68.46 23.48 -18.07
C GLU A 68 67.67 23.00 -16.85
N ARG A 69 67.94 23.56 -15.65
CA ARG A 69 67.20 23.25 -14.43
C ARG A 69 65.76 23.78 -14.48
N ARG A 70 65.53 24.98 -15.03
CA ARG A 70 64.17 25.53 -15.24
C ARG A 70 63.36 24.69 -16.23
N VAL A 71 63.99 24.24 -17.32
CA VAL A 71 63.34 23.35 -18.31
C VAL A 71 63.00 22.00 -17.69
N ALA A 72 63.88 21.44 -16.85
CA ALA A 72 63.62 20.22 -16.10
C ALA A 72 62.53 20.38 -15.03
N GLU A 73 62.37 21.57 -14.45
CA GLU A 73 61.31 21.91 -13.49
C GLU A 73 59.94 22.05 -14.15
N MET A 74 59.87 22.59 -15.38
CA MET A 74 58.63 22.69 -16.15
C MET A 74 58.07 21.33 -16.60
N GLY A 75 58.88 20.27 -16.60
CA GLY A 75 58.45 18.91 -16.95
C GLY A 75 57.96 18.07 -15.77
N ARG A 76 57.93 18.61 -14.54
CA ARG A 76 57.50 17.85 -13.35
C ARG A 76 55.98 17.64 -13.39
N PRO A 77 55.49 16.43 -13.08
CA PRO A 77 54.06 16.22 -12.93
C PRO A 77 53.56 17.07 -11.76
N VAL A 78 52.57 17.91 -12.01
CA VAL A 78 51.92 18.76 -11.00
C VAL A 78 50.49 18.29 -10.80
N LEU A 79 49.96 18.53 -9.61
CA LEU A 79 48.55 18.29 -9.31
C LEU A 79 47.66 19.24 -10.14
N GLY A 80 46.51 18.74 -10.58
CA GLY A 80 45.50 19.54 -11.27
C GLY A 80 44.72 20.45 -10.32
N GLU A 81 43.78 21.23 -10.85
CA GLU A 81 43.00 22.22 -10.09
C GLU A 81 42.14 21.63 -8.96
N HIS A 82 41.77 20.35 -9.04
CA HIS A 82 40.96 19.67 -8.03
C HIS A 82 41.77 18.58 -7.33
N VAL A 83 42.31 18.90 -6.15
CA VAL A 83 43.14 18.00 -5.33
C VAL A 83 42.39 17.35 -4.18
N LYS A 84 41.23 17.88 -3.81
CA LYS A 84 40.45 17.44 -2.65
C LYS A 84 38.99 17.27 -3.02
N LEU A 85 38.42 16.14 -2.63
CA LEU A 85 37.00 15.84 -2.74
C LEU A 85 36.45 15.56 -1.34
N GLU A 86 35.39 16.28 -0.97
CA GLU A 86 34.65 16.12 0.28
C GLU A 86 33.33 15.39 0.01
N VAL A 87 33.09 14.30 0.73
CA VAL A 87 31.82 13.58 0.71
C VAL A 87 31.13 13.82 2.05
N ILE A 88 29.98 14.48 1.98
CA ILE A 88 29.12 14.74 3.14
C ILE A 88 27.96 13.74 3.07
N ILE A 89 27.85 12.89 4.10
CA ILE A 89 26.71 11.99 4.26
C ILE A 89 25.78 12.60 5.31
N GLU A 90 24.61 13.06 4.87
CA GLU A 90 23.59 13.66 5.73
C GLU A 90 22.41 12.70 5.93
N GLU A 91 21.97 12.54 7.18
CA GLU A 91 20.78 11.76 7.51
C GLU A 91 19.53 12.42 6.91
N SER A 92 18.80 11.71 6.04
CA SER A 92 17.49 12.17 5.58
C SER A 92 16.46 11.93 6.69
N TYR A 93 16.13 12.99 7.43
CA TYR A 93 15.07 12.96 8.44
C TYR A 93 13.69 12.57 7.84
N GLU A 94 13.43 12.92 6.58
CA GLU A 94 12.22 12.50 5.85
C GLU A 94 12.19 10.98 5.63
N PHE A 95 13.31 10.38 5.22
CA PHE A 95 13.39 8.94 5.01
C PHE A 95 13.25 8.18 6.33
N LYS A 96 13.92 8.63 7.38
CA LYS A 96 13.80 8.05 8.72
C LYS A 96 12.38 8.13 9.28
N SER A 97 11.72 9.29 9.16
CA SER A 97 10.31 9.45 9.53
C SER A 97 9.42 8.50 8.74
N THR A 98 9.71 8.29 7.45
CA THR A 98 8.98 7.32 6.61
C THR A 98 9.19 5.89 7.09
N VAL A 99 10.43 5.50 7.40
CA VAL A 99 10.78 4.17 7.90
C VAL A 99 10.18 3.92 9.29
N ASP A 100 10.26 4.88 10.20
CA ASP A 100 9.67 4.80 11.54
C ASP A 100 8.14 4.70 11.45
N LYS A 101 7.50 5.44 10.55
CA LYS A 101 6.06 5.30 10.25
C LYS A 101 5.73 3.92 9.70
N LEU A 102 6.58 3.36 8.82
CA LEU A 102 6.40 2.03 8.24
C LEU A 102 6.51 0.95 9.31
N ILE A 103 7.56 0.99 10.15
CA ILE A 103 7.77 0.05 11.26
C ILE A 103 6.63 0.15 12.27
N LYS A 104 6.19 1.37 12.62
CA LYS A 104 5.08 1.58 13.55
C LYS A 104 3.76 1.04 12.97
N LYS A 105 3.47 1.28 11.69
CA LYS A 105 2.28 0.74 11.00
C LYS A 105 2.34 -0.78 10.83
N THR A 106 3.51 -1.35 10.53
CA THR A 106 3.69 -2.81 10.44
C THR A 106 3.51 -3.49 11.80
N ASN A 107 4.11 -2.92 12.86
CA ASN A 107 3.93 -3.43 14.21
C ASN A 107 2.49 -3.23 14.70
N LEU A 108 1.83 -2.11 14.40
CA LEU A 108 0.41 -1.92 14.70
C LEU A 108 -0.46 -2.92 13.95
N ALA A 109 -0.23 -3.12 12.64
CA ALA A 109 -0.96 -4.10 11.85
C ALA A 109 -0.80 -5.54 12.37
N LEU A 110 0.36 -5.85 12.96
CA LEU A 110 0.63 -7.11 13.65
C LEU A 110 -0.01 -7.15 15.06
N LEU A 111 -0.25 -5.99 15.68
CA LEU A 111 -0.93 -5.80 16.97
C LEU A 111 -2.45 -5.59 16.88
N ILE A 112 -3.05 -5.54 15.68
CA ILE A 112 -4.51 -5.34 15.48
C ILE A 112 -5.33 -6.53 16.03
N GLY A 113 -4.67 -7.62 16.42
CA GLY A 113 -5.26 -8.61 17.30
C GLY A 113 -5.31 -8.10 18.74
N THR A 114 -6.49 -7.76 19.24
CA THR A 114 -6.69 -7.70 20.70
C THR A 114 -6.25 -9.03 21.29
N ASN A 115 -5.36 -8.99 22.29
CA ASN A 115 -4.74 -10.20 22.85
C ASN A 115 -5.59 -10.77 23.99
N SER A 116 -6.58 -10.00 24.47
CA SER A 116 -7.48 -10.39 25.55
C SER A 116 -8.89 -9.86 25.38
N TRP A 117 -9.88 -10.59 25.92
CA TRP A 117 -11.27 -10.09 26.04
C TRP A 117 -11.35 -8.78 26.81
N ARG A 118 -10.51 -8.59 27.83
CA ARG A 118 -10.47 -7.32 28.57
C ARG A 118 -10.22 -6.14 27.63
N GLU A 119 -9.25 -6.27 26.72
CA GLU A 119 -8.95 -5.23 25.74
C GLU A 119 -10.11 -5.00 24.78
N GLN A 120 -10.71 -6.07 24.24
CA GLN A 120 -11.88 -5.97 23.35
C GLN A 120 -13.08 -5.26 24.00
N PHE A 121 -13.41 -5.62 25.24
CA PHE A 121 -14.53 -5.01 25.96
C PHE A 121 -14.23 -3.56 26.35
N VAL A 122 -12.99 -3.25 26.74
CA VAL A 122 -12.58 -1.87 27.02
C VAL A 122 -12.68 -1.05 25.74
N GLU A 123 -12.12 -1.52 24.64
CA GLU A 123 -12.16 -0.86 23.33
C GLU A 123 -13.59 -0.66 22.82
N ALA A 124 -14.46 -1.67 23.00
CA ALA A 124 -15.87 -1.61 22.62
C ALA A 124 -16.66 -0.53 23.39
N VAL A 125 -16.32 -0.28 24.65
CA VAL A 125 -16.99 0.70 25.53
C VAL A 125 -16.33 2.08 25.47
N THR A 126 -15.07 2.16 25.04
CA THR A 126 -14.38 3.44 24.88
C THR A 126 -14.69 4.11 23.54
N VAL A 127 -14.76 5.44 23.55
CA VAL A 127 -14.86 6.25 22.34
C VAL A 127 -13.44 6.50 21.84
N GLY A 128 -13.06 5.88 20.73
CA GLY A 128 -11.88 6.28 19.97
C GLY A 128 -12.22 7.49 19.11
N SER A 129 -11.29 8.44 19.02
CA SER A 129 -11.32 9.45 17.97
C SER A 129 -11.27 8.71 16.63
N GLY A 130 -12.18 9.00 15.70
CA GLY A 130 -12.16 8.34 14.40
C GLY A 130 -10.79 8.50 13.75
N ASP A 131 -10.28 7.43 13.13
CA ASP A 131 -9.15 7.49 12.19
C ASP A 131 -9.60 8.31 10.96
N ASP A 132 -9.80 9.61 11.14
CA ASP A 132 -9.75 10.55 10.03
C ASP A 132 -8.28 10.53 9.59
N ASP A 133 -8.03 9.99 8.39
CA ASP A 133 -6.72 9.95 7.69
C ASP A 133 -6.00 11.32 7.60
N ASP A 134 -6.64 12.40 8.08
CA ASP A 134 -6.06 13.71 8.35
C ASP A 134 -5.38 13.72 9.73
N SER A 135 -4.55 12.72 10.02
CA SER A 135 -3.60 12.82 11.12
C SER A 135 -2.60 13.91 10.74
N ASP A 136 -2.87 15.13 11.21
CA ASP A 136 -1.99 16.29 11.14
C ASP A 136 -0.54 15.87 11.52
N GLU A 137 0.44 16.58 10.96
CA GLU A 137 1.89 16.35 11.06
C GLU A 137 2.49 16.21 12.47
N CYS A 138 1.69 16.26 13.54
CA CYS A 138 2.07 15.91 14.90
C CYS A 138 1.08 14.88 15.42
N GLY A 139 1.58 13.72 15.87
CA GLY A 139 0.78 12.61 16.42
C GLY A 139 0.10 12.94 17.76
N GLU A 140 -0.61 14.05 17.84
CA GLU A 140 -1.55 14.35 18.90
C GLU A 140 -2.86 13.62 18.61
N GLU A 141 -3.25 12.70 19.51
CA GLU A 141 -4.57 12.11 19.51
C GLU A 141 -5.60 13.23 19.67
N LYS A 142 -6.23 13.62 18.56
CA LYS A 142 -7.29 14.62 18.56
C LYS A 142 -8.41 14.14 19.49
N PRO A 143 -8.95 14.96 20.40
CA PRO A 143 -10.06 14.53 21.24
C PRO A 143 -11.25 14.14 20.35
N PRO A 144 -12.03 13.11 20.75
CA PRO A 144 -13.14 12.61 19.94
C PRO A 144 -14.15 13.72 19.63
N SER A 145 -14.53 13.80 18.36
CA SER A 145 -15.54 14.75 17.88
C SER A 145 -16.92 14.40 18.43
N CYS A 146 -17.84 15.37 18.49
CA CYS A 146 -19.25 15.10 18.83
C CYS A 146 -19.86 14.01 17.93
N PHE A 147 -19.42 13.96 16.67
CA PHE A 147 -19.81 12.91 15.73
C PHE A 147 -19.30 11.52 16.14
N ASP A 148 -18.10 11.42 16.72
CA ASP A 148 -17.53 10.15 17.21
C ASP A 148 -18.33 9.61 18.39
N TYR A 149 -18.78 10.50 19.28
CA TYR A 149 -19.67 10.12 20.38
C TYR A 149 -21.02 9.61 19.88
N VAL A 150 -21.62 10.28 18.88
CA VAL A 150 -22.88 9.83 18.27
C VAL A 150 -22.68 8.48 17.58
N MET A 151 -21.62 8.33 16.80
CA MET A 151 -21.29 7.06 16.13
C MET A 151 -21.00 5.95 17.13
N HIS A 152 -20.29 6.24 18.22
CA HIS A 152 -20.07 5.29 19.30
C HIS A 152 -21.40 4.87 19.94
N PHE A 153 -22.28 5.80 20.29
CA PHE A 153 -23.59 5.47 20.87
C PHE A 153 -24.44 4.58 19.94
N LEU A 154 -24.44 4.85 18.63
CA LEU A 154 -25.18 4.04 17.66
C LEU A 154 -24.58 2.65 17.45
N THR A 155 -23.26 2.51 17.61
CA THR A 155 -22.54 1.26 17.32
C THR A 155 -22.17 0.45 18.56
N VAL A 156 -22.28 1.00 19.77
CA VAL A 156 -21.83 0.34 21.03
C VAL A 156 -22.51 -1.00 21.24
N PHE A 157 -23.80 -1.13 20.88
CA PHE A 157 -24.51 -2.40 20.93
C PHE A 157 -23.82 -3.46 20.06
N TRP A 158 -23.47 -3.10 18.84
CA TRP A 158 -22.78 -3.98 17.89
C TRP A 158 -21.33 -4.25 18.30
N LYS A 159 -20.60 -3.23 18.78
CA LYS A 159 -19.23 -3.39 19.30
C LYS A 159 -19.17 -4.37 20.46
N LEU A 160 -20.11 -4.25 21.41
CA LEU A 160 -20.23 -5.17 22.53
C LEU A 160 -20.61 -6.58 22.09
N LEU A 161 -21.53 -6.71 21.13
CA LEU A 161 -21.91 -8.01 20.59
C LEU A 161 -20.71 -8.72 19.93
N PHE A 162 -19.89 -7.99 19.17
CA PHE A 162 -18.70 -8.54 18.54
C PHE A 162 -17.51 -8.75 19.50
N ALA A 163 -17.47 -8.05 20.64
CA ALA A 163 -16.46 -8.30 21.69
C ALA A 163 -16.61 -9.68 22.36
N PHE A 164 -17.72 -10.40 22.15
CA PHE A 164 -17.87 -11.80 22.57
C PHE A 164 -17.14 -12.79 21.65
N VAL A 165 -16.66 -12.36 20.48
CA VAL A 165 -15.84 -13.21 19.62
C VAL A 165 -14.48 -13.41 20.30
N PRO A 166 -13.95 -14.64 20.39
CA PRO A 166 -12.68 -14.89 21.06
C PRO A 166 -11.52 -14.11 20.43
N PRO A 167 -10.51 -13.69 21.21
CA PRO A 167 -9.35 -12.97 20.71
C PRO A 167 -8.57 -13.80 19.69
N THR A 168 -7.86 -13.13 18.78
CA THR A 168 -7.11 -13.76 17.69
C THR A 168 -5.97 -14.65 18.18
N ASP A 169 -5.50 -14.46 19.42
CA ASP A 169 -4.45 -15.28 20.02
C ASP A 169 -4.91 -16.68 20.40
N TYR A 170 -6.22 -16.88 20.57
CA TYR A 170 -6.76 -18.16 20.99
C TYR A 170 -6.66 -19.16 19.83
N TRP A 171 -5.96 -20.27 20.08
CA TRP A 171 -5.76 -21.36 19.10
C TRP A 171 -5.23 -20.86 17.75
N SER A 172 -4.26 -19.95 17.77
CA SER A 172 -3.67 -19.38 16.54
C SER A 172 -4.71 -18.80 15.58
N GLY A 173 -5.75 -18.17 16.13
CA GLY A 173 -6.83 -17.52 15.37
C GLY A 173 -7.99 -18.43 14.97
N TRP A 174 -7.88 -19.75 15.12
CA TRP A 174 -8.94 -20.68 14.71
C TRP A 174 -10.23 -20.50 15.52
N ALA A 175 -10.12 -20.20 16.82
CA ALA A 175 -11.28 -19.95 17.66
C ALA A 175 -12.03 -18.68 17.20
N CYS A 176 -11.30 -17.60 16.93
CA CYS A 176 -11.85 -16.35 16.40
C CYS A 176 -12.53 -16.58 15.05
N PHE A 177 -11.89 -17.32 14.14
CA PHE A 177 -12.42 -17.62 12.83
C PHE A 177 -13.73 -18.41 12.87
N VAL A 178 -13.79 -19.50 13.65
CA VAL A 178 -14.99 -20.35 13.71
C VAL A 178 -16.15 -19.61 14.40
N VAL A 179 -15.88 -18.96 15.53
CA VAL A 179 -16.94 -18.24 16.27
C VAL A 179 -17.45 -17.04 15.48
N SER A 180 -16.58 -16.28 14.81
CA SER A 180 -17.01 -15.16 13.96
C SER A 180 -17.89 -15.62 12.80
N ILE A 181 -17.53 -16.72 12.11
CA ILE A 181 -18.39 -17.30 11.07
C ILE A 181 -19.75 -17.72 11.62
N CYS A 182 -19.79 -18.36 12.80
CA CYS A 182 -21.05 -18.74 13.44
C CYS A 182 -21.91 -17.51 13.81
N VAL A 183 -21.31 -16.48 14.39
CA VAL A 183 -22.00 -15.24 14.78
C VAL A 183 -22.53 -14.51 13.54
N ILE A 184 -21.72 -14.37 12.49
CA ILE A 184 -22.13 -13.75 11.22
C ILE A 184 -23.26 -14.56 10.59
N GLY A 185 -23.17 -15.90 10.58
CA GLY A 185 -24.22 -16.76 10.06
C GLY A 185 -25.55 -16.60 10.79
N LEU A 186 -25.53 -16.63 12.14
CA LEU A 186 -26.72 -16.40 12.96
C LEU A 186 -27.30 -15.00 12.74
N LEU A 187 -26.45 -13.98 12.74
CA LEU A 187 -26.86 -12.60 12.56
C LEU A 187 -27.50 -12.38 11.19
N THR A 188 -26.91 -12.97 10.14
CA THR A 188 -27.43 -12.89 8.77
C THR A 188 -28.81 -13.56 8.67
N ALA A 189 -29.02 -14.70 9.34
CA ALA A 189 -30.33 -15.35 9.40
C ALA A 189 -31.37 -14.45 10.08
N VAL A 190 -31.05 -13.87 11.24
CA VAL A 190 -31.94 -12.96 11.96
C VAL A 190 -32.28 -11.72 11.14
N ILE A 191 -31.28 -11.11 10.49
CA ILE A 191 -31.50 -9.92 9.64
C ILE A 191 -32.36 -10.28 8.42
N GLY A 192 -32.16 -11.46 7.82
CA GLY A 192 -32.98 -11.95 6.72
C GLY A 192 -34.45 -12.10 7.09
N ASP A 193 -34.72 -12.71 8.25
CA ASP A 193 -36.09 -12.87 8.76
C ASP A 193 -36.74 -11.52 9.08
N LEU A 194 -36.01 -10.61 9.72
CA LEU A 194 -36.49 -9.26 10.02
C LEU A 194 -36.76 -8.45 8.75
N ALA A 195 -35.90 -8.57 7.73
CA ALA A 195 -36.10 -7.92 6.44
C ALA A 195 -37.37 -8.41 5.76
N SER A 196 -37.63 -9.72 5.73
CA SER A 196 -38.85 -10.29 5.15
C SER A 196 -40.11 -9.82 5.90
N HIS A 197 -40.10 -9.85 7.23
CA HIS A 197 -41.22 -9.35 8.05
C HIS A 197 -41.47 -7.85 7.81
N PHE A 198 -40.40 -7.04 7.76
CA PHE A 198 -40.50 -5.63 7.44
C PHE A 198 -41.10 -5.41 6.04
N GLY A 199 -40.63 -6.16 5.04
CA GLY A 199 -41.17 -6.16 3.68
C GLY A 199 -42.68 -6.39 3.66
N CYS A 200 -43.16 -7.41 4.39
CA CYS A 200 -44.59 -7.69 4.55
C CYS A 200 -45.37 -6.52 5.19
N THR A 201 -44.82 -5.87 6.21
CA THR A 201 -45.50 -4.73 6.87
C THR A 201 -45.59 -3.48 5.99
N VAL A 202 -44.59 -3.24 5.15
CA VAL A 202 -44.54 -2.09 4.23
C VAL A 202 -45.28 -2.38 2.92
N GLY A 203 -45.63 -3.65 2.66
CA GLY A 203 -46.26 -4.08 1.40
C GLY A 203 -45.27 -4.21 0.23
N LEU A 204 -43.98 -4.42 0.52
CA LEU A 204 -42.96 -4.70 -0.48
C LEU A 204 -42.90 -6.21 -0.74
N LYS A 205 -42.79 -6.60 -2.01
CA LYS A 205 -42.56 -8.01 -2.38
C LYS A 205 -41.18 -8.47 -1.89
N ASP A 206 -41.09 -9.74 -1.51
CA ASP A 206 -39.84 -10.34 -1.01
C ASP A 206 -38.66 -10.18 -1.97
N SER A 207 -38.91 -10.26 -3.28
CA SER A 207 -37.88 -10.03 -4.31
C SER A 207 -37.29 -8.62 -4.26
N VAL A 208 -38.12 -7.60 -4.02
CA VAL A 208 -37.69 -6.20 -3.88
C VAL A 208 -36.90 -6.01 -2.58
N THR A 209 -37.41 -6.59 -1.48
CA THR A 209 -36.75 -6.56 -0.18
C THR A 209 -35.36 -7.21 -0.25
N ALA A 210 -35.21 -8.34 -0.94
CA ALA A 210 -33.94 -9.03 -1.14
C ALA A 210 -32.95 -8.19 -1.97
N VAL A 211 -33.39 -7.61 -3.08
CA VAL A 211 -32.53 -6.79 -3.97
C VAL A 211 -32.08 -5.49 -3.29
N VAL A 212 -32.89 -4.92 -2.40
CA VAL A 212 -32.58 -3.63 -1.77
C VAL A 212 -31.86 -3.79 -0.43
N PHE A 213 -32.40 -4.58 0.50
CA PHE A 213 -31.87 -4.63 1.86
C PHE A 213 -30.79 -5.70 2.02
N VAL A 214 -31.05 -6.91 1.53
CA VAL A 214 -30.11 -8.03 1.68
C VAL A 214 -28.88 -7.82 0.82
N ALA A 215 -29.05 -7.50 -0.47
CA ALA A 215 -27.93 -7.31 -1.38
C ALA A 215 -27.07 -6.07 -1.04
N LEU A 216 -27.68 -4.97 -0.57
CA LEU A 216 -26.92 -3.80 -0.09
C LEU A 216 -26.16 -4.13 1.19
N GLY A 217 -26.79 -4.85 2.12
CA GLY A 217 -26.19 -5.23 3.40
C GLY A 217 -24.91 -6.05 3.26
N THR A 218 -24.78 -6.87 2.21
CA THR A 218 -23.56 -7.62 1.90
C THR A 218 -22.58 -6.82 1.06
N SER A 219 -23.05 -6.10 0.04
CA SER A 219 -22.18 -5.44 -0.95
C SER A 219 -21.51 -4.16 -0.44
N VAL A 220 -22.14 -3.43 0.50
CA VAL A 220 -21.57 -2.18 1.04
C VAL A 220 -20.31 -2.45 1.87
N PRO A 221 -20.30 -3.38 2.86
CA PRO A 221 -19.08 -3.77 3.55
C PRO A 221 -17.98 -4.26 2.61
N ASP A 222 -18.32 -5.12 1.63
CA ASP A 222 -17.37 -5.61 0.61
C ASP A 222 -16.76 -4.47 -0.20
N THR A 223 -17.57 -3.45 -0.54
CA THR A 223 -17.09 -2.26 -1.25
C THR A 223 -16.12 -1.46 -0.40
N PHE A 224 -16.39 -1.29 0.89
CA PHE A 224 -15.48 -0.60 1.80
C PHE A 224 -14.17 -1.37 1.98
N ALA A 225 -14.23 -2.69 2.20
CA ALA A 225 -13.05 -3.53 2.30
C ALA A 225 -12.20 -3.46 1.01
N SER A 226 -12.83 -3.53 -0.16
CA SER A 226 -12.16 -3.40 -1.46
C SER A 226 -11.54 -2.01 -1.65
N LYS A 227 -12.24 -0.94 -1.24
CA LYS A 227 -11.72 0.43 -1.27
C LYS A 227 -10.48 0.57 -0.38
N VAL A 228 -10.54 0.06 0.85
CA VAL A 228 -9.41 0.12 1.79
C VAL A 228 -8.22 -0.65 1.23
N ALA A 229 -8.45 -1.86 0.72
CA ALA A 229 -7.42 -2.67 0.06
C ALA A 229 -6.79 -1.94 -1.15
N ALA A 230 -7.60 -1.28 -1.99
CA ALA A 230 -7.11 -0.53 -3.14
C ALA A 230 -6.33 0.74 -2.79
N ILE A 231 -6.60 1.35 -1.64
CA ILE A 231 -5.87 2.53 -1.15
C ILE A 231 -4.53 2.12 -0.52
N GLN A 232 -4.51 0.98 0.17
CA GLN A 232 -3.36 0.49 0.92
C GLN A 232 -2.35 -0.28 0.06
N ASP A 233 -2.80 -0.88 -1.05
CA ASP A 233 -1.97 -1.65 -1.97
C ASP A 233 -1.62 -0.85 -3.23
N GLN A 234 -0.34 -0.79 -3.60
CA GLN A 234 0.12 -0.06 -4.79
C GLN A 234 -0.45 -0.64 -6.10
N TYR A 235 -0.68 -1.94 -6.15
CA TYR A 235 -1.20 -2.61 -7.34
C TYR A 235 -2.69 -2.93 -7.26
N ALA A 236 -3.31 -2.67 -6.11
CA ALA A 236 -4.71 -3.01 -5.81
C ALA A 236 -5.08 -4.48 -6.06
N ASP A 237 -4.09 -5.39 -6.03
CA ASP A 237 -4.28 -6.83 -6.27
C ASP A 237 -5.18 -7.41 -5.17
N ALA A 238 -5.00 -6.96 -3.93
CA ALA A 238 -5.85 -7.33 -2.81
C ALA A 238 -7.33 -6.95 -3.03
N SER A 239 -7.59 -5.79 -3.67
CA SER A 239 -8.96 -5.37 -3.99
C SER A 239 -9.59 -6.26 -5.07
N ILE A 240 -8.83 -6.69 -6.07
CA ILE A 240 -9.33 -7.59 -7.13
C ILE A 240 -9.67 -8.95 -6.52
N GLY A 241 -8.79 -9.46 -5.65
CA GLY A 241 -9.00 -10.71 -4.91
C GLY A 241 -10.27 -10.66 -4.07
N ASN A 242 -10.50 -9.56 -3.33
CA ASN A 242 -11.71 -9.39 -2.52
C ASN A 242 -12.99 -9.38 -3.37
N VAL A 243 -13.04 -8.54 -4.41
CA VAL A 243 -14.24 -8.40 -5.27
C VAL A 243 -14.55 -9.68 -6.03
N THR A 244 -13.51 -10.36 -6.53
CA THR A 244 -13.70 -11.61 -7.30
C THR A 244 -14.03 -12.78 -6.37
N GLY A 245 -13.37 -12.85 -5.22
CA GLY A 245 -13.60 -13.87 -4.20
C GLY A 245 -15.00 -13.83 -3.61
N SER A 246 -15.48 -12.65 -3.18
CA SER A 246 -16.81 -12.53 -2.57
C SER A 246 -17.93 -12.86 -3.57
N ASN A 247 -17.82 -12.42 -4.82
CA ASN A 247 -18.76 -12.78 -5.88
C ASN A 247 -18.73 -14.28 -6.23
N ALA A 248 -17.54 -14.89 -6.28
CA ALA A 248 -17.42 -16.33 -6.49
C ALA A 248 -18.09 -17.12 -5.36
N VAL A 249 -17.89 -16.72 -4.10
CA VAL A 249 -18.56 -17.33 -2.95
C VAL A 249 -20.08 -17.17 -3.04
N ASN A 250 -20.59 -15.99 -3.40
CA ASN A 250 -22.03 -15.77 -3.54
C ASN A 250 -22.67 -16.68 -4.61
N VAL A 251 -22.02 -16.83 -5.77
CA VAL A 251 -22.54 -17.65 -6.87
C VAL A 251 -22.39 -19.14 -6.58
N PHE A 252 -21.17 -19.59 -6.25
CA PHE A 252 -20.88 -21.02 -6.10
C PHE A 252 -21.35 -21.59 -4.76
N LEU A 253 -21.09 -20.89 -3.66
CA LEU A 253 -21.49 -21.36 -2.33
C LEU A 253 -22.90 -20.89 -1.98
N GLY A 254 -23.23 -19.61 -2.22
CA GLY A 254 -24.56 -19.08 -1.91
C GLY A 254 -25.67 -19.76 -2.73
N ILE A 255 -25.62 -19.63 -4.06
CA ILE A 255 -26.64 -20.21 -4.94
C ILE A 255 -26.35 -21.69 -5.21
N GLY A 256 -25.12 -22.04 -5.56
CA GLY A 256 -24.76 -23.39 -6.02
C GLY A 256 -24.96 -24.48 -4.97
N VAL A 257 -24.49 -24.28 -3.74
CA VAL A 257 -24.67 -25.27 -2.66
C VAL A 257 -26.13 -25.37 -2.24
N ALA A 258 -26.83 -24.24 -2.07
CA ALA A 258 -28.26 -24.24 -1.71
C ALA A 258 -29.11 -24.98 -2.76
N TRP A 259 -28.88 -24.72 -4.04
CA TRP A 259 -29.54 -25.42 -5.14
C TRP A 259 -29.22 -26.91 -5.15
N SER A 260 -27.95 -27.29 -4.94
CA SER A 260 -27.52 -28.70 -4.89
C SER A 260 -28.20 -29.46 -3.75
N ILE A 261 -28.27 -28.86 -2.56
CA ILE A 261 -28.96 -29.45 -1.40
C ILE A 261 -30.44 -29.66 -1.71
N ALA A 262 -31.11 -28.64 -2.26
CA ALA A 262 -32.53 -28.72 -2.61
C ALA A 262 -32.79 -29.80 -3.68
N ALA A 263 -31.98 -29.85 -4.74
CA ALA A 263 -32.10 -30.84 -5.80
C ALA A 263 -31.93 -32.28 -5.27
N ILE A 264 -30.92 -32.53 -4.43
CA ILE A 264 -30.69 -33.83 -3.80
C ILE A 264 -31.87 -34.22 -2.89
N TYR A 265 -32.39 -33.26 -2.11
CA TYR A 265 -33.54 -33.49 -1.24
C TYR A 265 -34.79 -33.90 -2.04
N HIS A 266 -35.14 -33.16 -3.09
CA HIS A 266 -36.28 -33.49 -3.94
C HIS A 266 -36.11 -34.82 -4.68
N TYR A 267 -34.90 -35.10 -5.18
CA TYR A 267 -34.57 -36.40 -5.76
C TYR A 267 -34.79 -37.55 -4.77
N SER A 268 -34.39 -37.38 -3.50
CA SER A 268 -34.61 -38.39 -2.45
C SER A 268 -36.10 -38.66 -2.16
N LYS A 269 -36.98 -37.69 -2.47
CA LYS A 269 -38.44 -37.80 -2.32
C LYS A 269 -39.13 -38.26 -3.60
N GLY A 270 -38.38 -38.54 -4.67
CA GLY A 270 -38.93 -38.89 -5.98
C GLY A 270 -39.66 -37.74 -6.68
N GLN A 271 -39.34 -36.50 -6.32
CA GLN A 271 -39.92 -35.29 -6.91
C GLN A 271 -38.90 -34.60 -7.82
N GLU A 272 -39.39 -33.94 -8.88
CA GLU A 272 -38.56 -33.07 -9.69
C GLU A 272 -38.44 -31.69 -9.02
N PHE A 273 -37.23 -31.16 -8.96
CA PHE A 273 -36.98 -29.82 -8.42
C PHE A 273 -37.17 -28.78 -9.53
N GLN A 274 -38.34 -28.15 -9.57
CA GLN A 274 -38.64 -27.05 -10.49
C GLN A 274 -38.56 -25.71 -9.76
N VAL A 275 -37.82 -24.75 -10.34
CA VAL A 275 -37.65 -23.40 -9.81
C VAL A 275 -38.13 -22.41 -10.85
N ASP A 276 -39.19 -21.67 -10.51
CA ASP A 276 -39.70 -20.61 -11.38
C ASP A 276 -38.75 -19.41 -11.39
N PRO A 277 -38.25 -18.96 -12.56
CA PRO A 277 -37.31 -17.84 -12.64
C PRO A 277 -37.94 -16.48 -12.28
N GLY A 278 -39.27 -16.38 -12.27
CA GLY A 278 -40.00 -15.18 -11.89
C GLY A 278 -39.49 -13.91 -12.59
N THR A 279 -39.23 -12.88 -11.80
CA THR A 279 -38.76 -11.55 -12.24
C THR A 279 -37.25 -11.46 -12.47
N LEU A 280 -36.54 -12.59 -12.32
CA LEU A 280 -35.08 -12.62 -12.36
C LEU A 280 -34.55 -12.26 -13.75
N ALA A 281 -35.17 -12.77 -14.81
CA ALA A 281 -34.73 -12.54 -16.19
C ALA A 281 -34.74 -11.03 -16.55
N PHE A 282 -35.81 -10.32 -16.16
CA PHE A 282 -35.92 -8.88 -16.33
C PHE A 282 -34.82 -8.14 -15.56
N SER A 283 -34.65 -8.46 -14.27
CA SER A 283 -33.69 -7.79 -13.40
C SER A 283 -32.24 -8.02 -13.84
N VAL A 284 -31.88 -9.25 -14.25
CA VAL A 284 -30.54 -9.59 -14.76
C VAL A 284 -30.24 -8.85 -16.05
N THR A 285 -31.21 -8.78 -16.96
CA THR A 285 -31.05 -8.07 -18.24
C THR A 285 -30.85 -6.58 -18.01
N LEU A 286 -31.68 -5.96 -17.17
CA LEU A 286 -31.57 -4.55 -16.83
C LEU A 286 -30.22 -4.23 -16.17
N PHE A 287 -29.81 -5.05 -15.19
CA PHE A 287 -28.51 -4.92 -14.54
C PHE A 287 -27.36 -5.03 -15.55
N THR A 288 -27.44 -5.98 -16.48
CA THR A 288 -26.42 -6.18 -17.52
C THR A 288 -26.29 -4.96 -18.44
N ILE A 289 -27.40 -4.37 -18.86
CA ILE A 289 -27.40 -3.14 -19.66
C ILE A 289 -26.70 -2.01 -18.90
N PHE A 290 -27.05 -1.79 -17.64
CA PHE A 290 -26.43 -0.74 -16.83
C PHE A 290 -24.96 -1.03 -16.55
N ALA A 291 -24.58 -2.29 -16.35
CA ALA A 291 -23.19 -2.69 -16.19
C ALA A 291 -22.36 -2.33 -17.44
N PHE A 292 -22.89 -2.57 -18.65
CA PHE A 292 -22.23 -2.15 -19.89
C PHE A 292 -22.07 -0.63 -19.97
N VAL A 293 -23.09 0.14 -19.57
CA VAL A 293 -23.01 1.61 -19.50
C VAL A 293 -21.92 2.03 -18.51
N CYS A 294 -21.88 1.43 -17.32
CA CYS A 294 -20.85 1.71 -16.31
C CYS A 294 -19.44 1.40 -16.83
N ILE A 295 -19.24 0.25 -17.46
CA ILE A 295 -17.95 -0.14 -18.06
C ILE A 295 -17.56 0.84 -19.16
N ALA A 296 -18.47 1.22 -20.06
CA ALA A 296 -18.19 2.19 -21.11
C ALA A 296 -17.77 3.55 -20.55
N VAL A 297 -18.45 4.02 -19.49
CA VAL A 297 -18.09 5.25 -18.77
C VAL A 297 -16.71 5.14 -18.12
N LEU A 298 -16.39 4.01 -17.48
CA LEU A 298 -15.06 3.78 -16.88
C LEU A 298 -13.95 3.75 -17.93
N ILE A 299 -14.17 3.06 -19.06
CA ILE A 299 -13.22 3.03 -20.19
C ILE A 299 -13.04 4.43 -20.78
N TYR A 300 -14.12 5.20 -20.93
CA TYR A 300 -14.04 6.59 -21.38
C TYR A 300 -13.22 7.45 -20.40
N ARG A 301 -13.41 7.28 -19.10
CA ARG A 301 -12.69 8.00 -18.05
C ARG A 301 -11.21 7.64 -17.95
N ARG A 302 -10.82 6.44 -18.40
CA ARG A 302 -9.41 6.01 -18.49
C ARG A 302 -8.62 6.72 -19.59
N ARG A 303 -9.26 7.54 -20.43
CA ARG A 303 -8.52 8.32 -21.44
C ARG A 303 -7.49 9.23 -20.76
N PRO A 304 -6.27 9.37 -21.34
CA PRO A 304 -5.18 10.15 -20.74
C PRO A 304 -5.55 11.63 -20.56
N GLU A 305 -6.48 12.16 -21.35
CA GLU A 305 -7.02 13.52 -21.22
C GLU A 305 -7.76 13.77 -19.89
N ILE A 306 -8.36 12.73 -19.30
CA ILE A 306 -9.16 12.80 -18.07
C ILE A 306 -8.36 12.31 -16.86
N GLY A 307 -7.43 11.36 -17.06
CA GLY A 307 -6.55 10.86 -16.00
C GLY A 307 -7.27 10.09 -14.88
N GLY A 308 -8.28 9.29 -15.23
CA GLY A 308 -9.22 8.71 -14.28
C GLY A 308 -8.88 7.37 -13.63
N GLU A 309 -7.62 6.91 -13.64
CA GLU A 309 -7.29 5.53 -13.24
C GLU A 309 -7.44 5.24 -11.74
N LEU A 310 -7.09 6.19 -10.85
CA LEU A 310 -7.28 6.08 -9.39
C LEU A 310 -7.94 7.35 -8.84
N GLY A 311 -9.27 7.45 -9.00
CA GLY A 311 -10.04 8.55 -8.42
C GLY A 311 -10.03 9.84 -9.23
N GLY A 312 -8.99 10.12 -10.02
CA GLY A 312 -8.93 11.22 -11.00
C GLY A 312 -9.29 12.61 -10.46
N PRO A 313 -9.59 13.58 -11.34
CA PRO A 313 -9.98 14.92 -10.92
C PRO A 313 -11.35 14.92 -10.21
N ARG A 314 -11.53 15.83 -9.24
CA ARG A 314 -12.72 15.87 -8.36
C ARG A 314 -14.04 15.97 -9.13
N VAL A 315 -14.10 16.77 -10.19
CA VAL A 315 -15.33 17.01 -10.96
C VAL A 315 -15.79 15.76 -11.74
N PRO A 316 -14.96 15.13 -12.61
CA PRO A 316 -15.29 13.84 -13.24
C PRO A 316 -15.63 12.73 -12.24
N LYS A 317 -14.93 12.68 -11.08
CA LYS A 317 -15.21 11.72 -10.02
C LYS A 317 -16.63 11.85 -9.48
N ILE A 318 -17.05 13.07 -9.14
CA ILE A 318 -18.40 13.33 -8.59
C ILE A 318 -19.47 13.05 -9.63
N LEU A 319 -19.28 13.50 -10.88
CA LEU A 319 -20.23 13.26 -11.96
C LEU A 319 -20.42 11.77 -12.25
N THR A 320 -19.33 11.00 -12.35
CA THR A 320 -19.40 9.54 -12.59
C THR A 320 -20.01 8.79 -11.41
N THR A 321 -19.68 9.19 -10.18
CA THR A 321 -20.30 8.61 -8.97
C THR A 321 -21.80 8.88 -8.93
N SER A 322 -22.23 10.11 -9.23
CA SER A 322 -23.64 10.49 -9.31
C SER A 322 -24.38 9.69 -10.38
N LEU A 323 -23.75 9.48 -11.54
CA LEU A 323 -24.32 8.66 -12.61
C LEU A 323 -24.52 7.21 -12.14
N PHE A 324 -23.51 6.58 -11.55
CA PHE A 324 -23.61 5.19 -11.10
C PHE A 324 -24.66 5.01 -10.01
N PHE A 325 -24.72 5.95 -9.06
CA PHE A 325 -25.77 5.96 -8.04
C PHE A 325 -27.17 6.12 -8.66
N SER A 326 -27.32 6.98 -9.66
CA SER A 326 -28.60 7.16 -10.36
C SER A 326 -29.02 5.91 -11.14
N LEU A 327 -28.08 5.21 -11.79
CA LEU A 327 -28.34 3.96 -12.49
C LEU A 327 -28.75 2.84 -11.52
N TRP A 328 -28.11 2.78 -10.35
CA TRP A 328 -28.48 1.84 -9.30
C TRP A 328 -29.90 2.12 -8.75
N LEU A 329 -30.24 3.38 -8.48
CA LEU A 329 -31.59 3.76 -8.05
C LEU A 329 -32.63 3.43 -9.14
N MET A 330 -32.30 3.71 -10.40
CA MET A 330 -33.15 3.38 -11.54
C MET A 330 -33.37 1.87 -11.67
N TYR A 331 -32.34 1.05 -11.43
CA TYR A 331 -32.45 -0.40 -11.39
C TYR A 331 -33.44 -0.85 -10.30
N ILE A 332 -33.30 -0.34 -9.08
CA ILE A 332 -34.22 -0.66 -7.98
C ILE A 332 -35.65 -0.28 -8.33
N VAL A 333 -35.87 0.92 -8.88
CA VAL A 333 -37.20 1.40 -9.24
C VAL A 333 -37.83 0.50 -10.31
N PHE A 334 -37.13 0.19 -11.39
CA PHE A 334 -37.69 -0.65 -12.45
C PHE A 334 -37.91 -2.09 -12.01
N SER A 335 -36.98 -2.70 -11.28
CA SER A 335 -37.17 -4.03 -10.69
C SER A 335 -38.35 -4.04 -9.71
N SER A 336 -38.57 -2.96 -8.96
CA SER A 336 -39.72 -2.84 -8.05
C SER A 336 -41.05 -2.67 -8.79
N LEU A 337 -41.06 -1.90 -9.88
CA LEU A 337 -42.26 -1.70 -10.70
C LEU A 337 -42.68 -2.97 -11.43
N GLU A 338 -41.72 -3.72 -11.96
CA GLU A 338 -41.98 -5.02 -12.59
C GLU A 338 -42.41 -6.06 -11.55
N ALA A 339 -41.72 -6.11 -10.39
CA ALA A 339 -42.12 -6.97 -9.30
C ALA A 339 -43.55 -6.67 -8.87
N ASN A 340 -43.93 -5.40 -8.72
CA ASN A 340 -45.30 -4.99 -8.38
C ASN A 340 -46.29 -5.05 -9.56
N CYS A 341 -45.94 -5.69 -10.68
CA CYS A 341 -46.78 -5.88 -11.87
C CYS A 341 -47.28 -4.58 -12.53
N HIS A 342 -46.64 -3.44 -12.27
CA HIS A 342 -46.95 -2.17 -12.94
C HIS A 342 -46.36 -2.12 -14.35
N ILE A 343 -45.24 -2.82 -14.55
CA ILE A 343 -44.59 -3.01 -15.85
C ILE A 343 -44.59 -4.52 -16.12
N LYS A 344 -44.88 -4.92 -17.37
CA LYS A 344 -44.70 -6.30 -17.78
C LYS A 344 -43.22 -6.54 -18.10
N GLY A 345 -42.60 -7.46 -17.38
CA GLY A 345 -41.35 -8.08 -17.82
C GLY A 345 -41.55 -8.79 -19.17
N PHE A 346 -40.45 -8.98 -19.89
CA PHE A 346 -40.44 -9.70 -21.17
C PHE A 346 -40.16 -11.19 -20.97
#